data_AF-A0AA38L2T4-F1
#
_entry.id   AF-A0AA38L2T4-F1
#
_cell.length_a   1.000
_cell.length_b   1.000
_cell.length_c   1.000
_cell.angle_alpha   90.00
_cell.angle_beta   90.00
_cell.angle_gamma   90.00
#
_symmetry.space_group_name_H-M   'P 1'
#
loop_
_entity.id
_entity.type
_entity.pdbx_description
1 polymer ?
#
loop_
_entity_poly.entity_id
_entity_poly.type
_entity_poly.pdbx_seq_one_letter_code
_entity_poly.pdbx_strand_id
1 'polypeptide(L)'
;MLLRRAWSSLRRHTSFSQNNEDLDCKVLSPADNLHADVFYLILKRLGAKNSAKAAVICKTWRDSVDDERLWEFFLQQECGDAWQAVVFAETYLRDGFPLRSVVPNAYPHLPFRVIYGQRAQLQGSIIIDGGSGYCKYGWSTNSGPSGISPTFLEFANIESPMKSRLRHFFKTVYDRLKVKPSTQPLVISTPICHCDDTQSVKAARRQLREAIYQVLFDMNVPAVCAIDQAVLALYAAQQTSGIVVNIGFHVTSIVPILCGKVMRNVGIELVGQGALRLTGFLSELMHGNGIEFGSMYTVKVLKEKLCYVAEDYHAELSKNTEASLSVGNGVFTLSHERFQTAEILFQPQLSG
;
A
#
# COMPACT_ATOMS: atom_id res chain seq x y z
N MET A 1 6.13 -11.75 47.21
CA MET A 1 5.71 -11.44 48.59
C MET A 1 5.93 -9.98 49.02
N LEU A 2 6.71 -9.16 48.28
CA LEU A 2 6.97 -7.75 48.62
C LEU A 2 5.86 -6.75 48.21
N LEU A 3 5.10 -7.03 47.14
CA LEU A 3 4.03 -6.12 46.66
C LEU A 3 2.76 -6.11 47.53
N ARG A 4 2.54 -7.13 48.37
CA ARG A 4 1.34 -7.22 49.22
C ARG A 4 1.43 -6.35 50.48
N ARG A 5 2.64 -6.04 50.96
CA ARG A 5 2.87 -5.20 52.15
C ARG A 5 2.71 -3.70 51.88
N ALA A 6 2.97 -3.24 50.65
CA ALA A 6 2.74 -1.84 50.27
C ALA A 6 1.25 -1.48 50.27
N TRP A 7 0.37 -2.42 49.88
CA TRP A 7 -1.07 -2.17 49.75
C TRP A 7 -1.81 -2.07 51.10
N SER A 8 -1.30 -2.75 52.14
CA SER A 8 -1.93 -2.73 53.47
C SER A 8 -1.76 -1.42 54.23
N SER A 9 -0.84 -0.55 53.81
CA SER A 9 -0.59 0.74 54.47
C SER A 9 -1.52 1.87 53.98
N LEU A 10 -2.20 1.68 52.85
CA LEU A 10 -3.08 2.73 52.26
C LEU A 10 -4.52 2.74 52.79
N ARG A 11 -4.92 1.77 53.65
CA ARG A 11 -6.33 1.57 54.04
C ARG A 11 -6.70 2.03 55.45
N ARG A 12 -5.76 2.61 56.20
CA ARG A 12 -6.03 3.19 57.52
C ARG A 12 -5.59 4.63 57.49
N HIS A 13 -6.53 5.54 57.25
CA HIS A 13 -6.63 6.87 57.86
C HIS A 13 -7.75 7.66 57.14
N THR A 14 -8.98 7.46 57.62
CA THR A 14 -10.07 8.42 57.43
C THR A 14 -10.71 8.66 58.80
N SER A 15 -10.27 9.70 59.49
CA SER A 15 -11.02 10.36 60.57
C SER A 15 -10.48 11.76 60.81
N PHE A 16 -11.41 12.70 60.92
CA PHE A 16 -11.37 14.17 61.03
C PHE A 16 -10.47 14.81 62.10
N SER A 17 -9.81 15.93 61.78
CA SER A 17 -10.12 17.33 62.22
C SER A 17 -8.92 18.25 62.56
N GLN A 18 -9.05 19.50 62.08
CA GLN A 18 -8.56 20.82 62.54
C GLN A 18 -7.07 21.22 62.61
N ASN A 19 -6.80 22.31 61.87
CA ASN A 19 -5.89 23.46 62.09
C ASN A 19 -4.40 23.26 62.40
N ASN A 20 -3.53 23.61 61.45
CA ASN A 20 -2.64 24.79 61.54
C ASN A 20 -1.82 24.95 60.25
N GLU A 21 -1.59 26.19 59.84
CA GLU A 21 -0.60 26.57 58.85
C GLU A 21 0.79 26.22 59.37
N ASP A 22 1.57 25.42 58.62
CA ASP A 22 3.03 25.49 58.61
C ASP A 22 3.64 24.64 57.48
N LEU A 23 4.48 25.30 56.67
CA LEU A 23 5.43 24.82 55.66
C LEU A 23 5.06 23.56 54.82
N ASP A 24 4.75 23.83 53.56
CA ASP A 24 4.50 22.87 52.47
C ASP A 24 5.75 22.05 52.12
N CYS A 25 6.13 21.13 53.00
CA CYS A 25 7.13 20.10 52.75
C CYS A 25 6.47 19.00 51.92
N LYS A 26 6.45 19.15 50.59
CA LYS A 26 5.98 18.10 49.67
C LYS A 26 6.72 16.81 49.98
N VAL A 27 6.03 15.87 50.62
CA VAL A 27 6.52 14.52 50.84
C VAL A 27 6.72 13.88 49.47
N LEU A 28 7.96 13.95 48.97
CA LEU A 28 8.39 13.29 47.75
C LEU A 28 8.16 11.79 47.96
N SER A 29 7.42 11.18 47.05
CA SER A 29 7.24 9.73 47.04
C SER A 29 8.60 9.06 46.83
N PRO A 30 8.85 7.82 47.31
CA PRO A 30 10.11 7.11 47.08
C PRO A 30 10.50 6.98 45.60
N ALA A 31 9.51 7.11 44.70
CA ALA A 31 9.68 7.15 43.26
C ALA A 31 10.37 8.44 42.78
N ASP A 32 10.19 9.56 43.47
CA ASP A 32 10.77 10.84 43.06
C ASP A 32 12.30 10.92 43.31
N ASN A 33 12.87 9.91 44.00
CA ASN A 33 14.30 9.74 44.21
C ASN A 33 14.99 8.81 43.19
N LEU A 34 14.23 8.19 42.28
CA LEU A 34 14.78 7.34 41.22
C LEU A 34 15.07 8.18 39.96
N HIS A 35 16.19 7.89 39.30
CA HIS A 35 16.54 8.53 38.04
C HIS A 35 15.50 8.20 36.96
N ALA A 36 15.17 9.18 36.11
CA ALA A 36 14.17 9.05 35.04
C ALA A 36 14.42 7.83 34.13
N ASP A 37 15.68 7.47 33.92
CA ASP A 37 16.07 6.30 33.11
C ASP A 37 15.54 4.97 33.65
N VAL A 38 15.40 4.85 34.98
CA VAL A 38 14.86 3.64 35.60
C VAL A 38 13.38 3.49 35.26
N PHE A 39 12.61 4.59 35.30
CA PHE A 39 11.22 4.59 34.87
C PHE A 39 11.10 4.24 33.40
N TYR A 40 11.95 4.81 32.55
CA TYR A 40 11.97 4.53 31.12
C TYR A 40 12.23 3.04 30.83
N LEU A 41 13.19 2.41 31.51
CA LEU A 41 13.46 0.97 31.40
C LEU A 41 12.29 0.10 31.86
N ILE A 42 11.62 0.49 32.96
CA ILE A 42 10.44 -0.23 33.45
C ILE A 42 9.30 -0.11 32.43
N LEU A 43 9.02 1.09 31.91
CA LEU A 43 7.99 1.34 30.91
C LEU A 43 8.23 0.51 29.64
N LYS A 44 9.46 0.50 29.12
CA LYS A 44 9.83 -0.38 27.98
C LYS A 44 9.48 -1.85 28.21
N ARG A 45 9.70 -2.36 29.42
CA ARG A 45 9.36 -3.76 29.78
C ARG A 45 7.87 -4.00 29.96
N LEU A 46 7.11 -2.99 30.39
CA LEU A 46 5.65 -3.07 30.56
C LEU A 46 4.90 -3.11 29.22
N GLY A 47 5.50 -2.57 28.15
CA GLY A 47 4.90 -2.41 26.84
C GLY A 47 3.97 -1.18 26.77
N ALA A 48 3.61 -0.77 25.55
CA ALA A 48 2.92 0.51 25.30
C ALA A 48 1.61 0.67 26.07
N LYS A 49 0.74 -0.35 26.05
CA LYS A 49 -0.59 -0.31 26.70
C LYS A 49 -0.50 -0.13 28.22
N ASN A 50 0.43 -0.82 28.87
CA ASN A 50 0.60 -0.71 30.32
C ASN A 50 1.38 0.55 30.70
N SER A 51 2.32 0.99 29.84
CA SER A 51 3.01 2.27 29.97
C SER A 51 2.03 3.43 29.97
N ALA A 52 1.07 3.44 29.02
CA ALA A 52 0.01 4.45 28.98
C ALA A 52 -0.77 4.56 30.30
N LYS A 53 -1.06 3.42 30.94
CA LYS A 53 -1.78 3.36 32.22
C LYS A 53 -0.92 3.84 33.39
N ALA A 54 0.40 3.78 33.30
CA ALA A 54 1.27 4.24 34.39
C ALA A 54 1.20 5.77 34.58
N ALA A 55 0.75 6.53 33.57
CA ALA A 55 0.64 7.99 33.63
C ALA A 55 -0.31 8.52 34.73
N VAL A 56 -1.20 7.68 35.28
CA VAL A 56 -2.10 8.06 36.38
C VAL A 56 -1.52 7.78 37.76
N ILE A 57 -0.35 7.13 37.87
CA ILE A 57 0.24 6.71 39.16
C ILE A 57 0.76 7.92 39.94
N CYS A 58 1.69 8.68 39.36
CA CYS A 58 2.20 9.92 39.93
C CYS A 58 2.79 10.82 38.83
N LYS A 59 3.24 12.03 39.20
CA LYS A 59 3.84 12.99 38.27
C LYS A 59 5.05 12.40 37.52
N THR A 60 5.97 11.77 38.22
CA THR A 60 7.22 11.22 37.65
C THR A 60 6.95 10.14 36.60
N TRP A 61 5.95 9.27 36.83
CA TRP A 61 5.49 8.30 35.82
C TRP A 61 4.83 8.98 34.62
N ARG A 62 4.02 10.02 34.86
CA ARG A 62 3.39 10.80 33.78
C ARG A 62 4.43 11.46 32.89
N ASP A 63 5.39 12.17 33.50
CA ASP A 63 6.47 12.86 32.79
C ASP A 63 7.30 11.86 31.96
N SER A 64 7.54 10.65 32.48
CA SER A 64 8.23 9.57 31.76
C SER A 64 7.41 8.97 30.62
N VAL A 65 6.08 8.90 30.77
CA VAL A 65 5.16 8.42 29.71
C VAL A 65 4.94 9.48 28.63
N ASP A 66 5.08 10.77 28.96
CA ASP A 66 4.98 11.87 28.01
C ASP A 66 6.27 12.06 27.18
N ASP A 67 7.34 11.30 27.47
CA ASP A 67 8.58 11.29 26.67
C ASP A 67 8.36 10.59 25.31
N GLU A 68 8.51 11.35 24.23
CA GLU A 68 8.35 10.90 22.84
C GLU A 68 9.28 9.74 22.47
N ARG A 69 10.49 9.67 23.06
CA ARG A 69 11.45 8.58 22.81
C ARG A 69 10.92 7.23 23.26
N LEU A 70 9.97 7.19 24.18
CA LEU A 70 9.33 5.95 24.62
C LEU A 70 8.39 5.40 23.55
N TRP A 71 7.59 6.28 22.95
CA TRP A 71 6.59 5.92 21.94
C TRP A 71 7.22 5.65 20.59
N GLU A 72 8.27 6.39 20.24
CA GLU A 72 9.13 6.09 19.11
C GLU A 72 9.67 4.65 19.23
N PHE A 73 10.21 4.29 20.40
CA PHE A 73 10.70 2.93 20.66
C PHE A 73 9.61 1.86 20.49
N PHE A 74 8.39 2.10 21.01
CA PHE A 74 7.31 1.14 20.86
C PHE A 74 6.87 0.97 19.39
N LEU A 75 6.78 2.07 18.64
CA LEU A 75 6.46 2.01 17.21
C LEU A 75 7.54 1.27 16.42
N GLN A 76 8.82 1.54 16.70
CA GLN A 76 9.95 0.84 16.07
C GLN A 76 9.93 -0.65 16.36
N GLN A 77 9.61 -1.04 17.60
CA GLN A 77 9.54 -2.44 17.99
C GLN A 77 8.37 -3.19 17.30
N GLU A 78 7.21 -2.54 17.15
CA GLU A 78 6.06 -3.14 16.46
C GLU A 78 6.25 -3.20 14.94
N CYS A 79 6.86 -2.19 14.34
CA CYS A 79 6.93 -2.05 12.89
C CYS A 79 8.22 -2.64 12.29
N GLY A 80 9.28 -2.81 13.07
CA GLY A 80 10.56 -3.35 12.62
C GLY A 80 11.07 -2.63 11.37
N ASP A 81 11.31 -3.40 10.30
CA ASP A 81 11.77 -2.93 8.99
C ASP A 81 10.82 -1.91 8.33
N ALA A 82 9.56 -1.84 8.77
CA ALA A 82 8.56 -0.89 8.25
C ALA A 82 8.55 0.46 8.98
N TRP A 83 9.45 0.71 9.96
CA TRP A 83 9.49 1.99 10.69
C TRP A 83 9.60 3.21 9.75
N GLN A 84 10.48 3.13 8.73
CA GLN A 84 10.62 4.19 7.74
C GLN A 84 9.32 4.46 6.98
N ALA A 85 8.56 3.40 6.66
CA ALA A 85 7.26 3.52 6.01
C ALA A 85 6.21 4.18 6.93
N VAL A 86 6.27 3.96 8.25
CA VAL A 86 5.40 4.65 9.21
C VAL A 86 5.72 6.13 9.28
N VAL A 87 6.99 6.49 9.46
CA VAL A 87 7.42 7.90 9.48
C VAL A 87 7.03 8.57 8.16
N PHE A 88 7.28 7.91 7.03
CA PHE A 88 6.86 8.36 5.71
C PHE A 88 5.35 8.60 5.64
N ALA A 89 4.52 7.63 6.05
CA ALA A 89 3.07 7.75 5.98
C ALA A 89 2.53 8.89 6.87
N GLU A 90 3.03 9.00 8.10
CA GLU A 90 2.58 10.02 9.07
C GLU A 90 3.08 11.43 8.73
N THR A 91 4.19 11.54 8.00
CA THR A 91 4.75 12.82 7.56
C THR A 91 4.14 13.28 6.25
N TYR A 92 4.00 12.38 5.27
CA TYR A 92 3.65 12.75 3.90
C TYR A 92 2.21 12.40 3.54
N LEU A 93 1.66 11.26 3.98
CA LEU A 93 0.34 10.79 3.52
C LEU A 93 -0.82 11.25 4.40
N ARG A 94 -0.52 11.67 5.63
CA ARG A 94 -1.51 12.07 6.64
C ARG A 94 -2.44 13.19 6.20
N ASP A 95 -1.95 14.12 5.39
CA ASP A 95 -2.72 15.27 4.90
C ASP A 95 -3.81 14.89 3.89
N GLY A 96 -3.85 13.64 3.44
CA GLY A 96 -4.82 13.14 2.46
C GLY A 96 -4.55 13.65 1.05
N PHE A 97 -5.49 13.39 0.14
CA PHE A 97 -5.35 13.74 -1.27
C PHE A 97 -6.28 14.90 -1.69
N PRO A 98 -5.80 15.84 -2.54
CA PRO A 98 -4.45 15.92 -3.09
C PRO A 98 -3.43 16.35 -2.03
N LEU A 99 -2.22 15.81 -2.15
CA LEU A 99 -1.13 16.10 -1.20
C LEU A 99 -0.69 17.56 -1.30
N ARG A 100 -0.41 18.15 -0.14
CA ARG A 100 0.19 19.49 -0.04
C ARG A 100 1.67 19.43 -0.39
N SER A 101 2.26 20.59 -0.71
CA SER A 101 3.69 20.68 -1.04
C SER A 101 4.54 20.10 0.08
N VAL A 102 5.33 19.07 -0.23
CA VAL A 102 6.19 18.39 0.72
C VAL A 102 7.32 19.31 1.16
N VAL A 103 7.54 19.40 2.47
CA VAL A 103 8.70 20.08 3.05
C VAL A 103 9.82 19.04 3.23
N PRO A 104 11.02 19.25 2.65
CA PRO A 104 12.17 18.39 2.91
C PRO A 104 12.50 18.36 4.42
N ASN A 105 12.82 17.17 4.96
CA ASN A 105 13.12 16.93 6.38
C ASN A 105 11.96 17.21 7.37
N ALA A 106 10.72 17.14 6.91
CA ALA A 106 9.58 17.17 7.83
C ALA A 106 9.60 15.95 8.77
N TYR A 107 9.41 16.20 10.06
CA TYR A 107 9.02 15.18 11.02
C TYR A 107 7.49 15.10 11.06
N PRO A 108 6.91 13.99 11.53
CA PRO A 108 5.47 13.90 11.74
C PRO A 108 4.98 15.09 12.56
N HIS A 109 3.92 15.76 12.08
CA HIS A 109 3.34 16.91 12.78
C HIS A 109 2.73 16.54 14.14
N LEU A 110 2.43 15.26 14.35
CA LEU A 110 1.90 14.77 15.61
C LEU A 110 2.97 14.09 16.46
N PRO A 111 2.86 14.19 17.80
CA PRO A 111 3.66 13.39 18.70
C PRO A 111 3.45 11.89 18.46
N PHE A 112 4.51 11.09 18.55
CA PHE A 112 4.51 9.63 18.37
C PHE A 112 3.54 8.93 19.32
N ARG A 113 3.33 9.45 20.52
CA ARG A 113 2.30 8.95 21.43
C ARG A 113 0.90 9.02 20.80
N VAL A 114 0.58 10.15 20.16
CA VAL A 114 -0.72 10.35 19.52
C VAL A 114 -0.83 9.48 18.28
N ILE A 115 0.25 9.37 17.49
CA ILE A 115 0.34 8.47 16.34
C ILE A 115 0.07 7.03 16.78
N TYR A 116 0.78 6.52 17.79
CA TYR A 116 0.58 5.18 18.32
C TYR A 116 -0.87 4.97 18.77
N GLY A 117 -1.43 5.91 19.53
CA GLY A 117 -2.81 5.84 20.00
C GLY A 117 -3.83 5.78 18.86
N GLN A 118 -3.63 6.56 17.79
CA GLN A 118 -4.47 6.54 16.59
C GLN A 118 -4.35 5.20 15.87
N ARG A 119 -3.12 4.72 15.62
CA ARG A 119 -2.85 3.46 14.93
C ARG A 119 -3.43 2.26 15.67
N ALA A 120 -3.35 2.25 17.00
CA ALA A 120 -3.91 1.19 17.83
C ALA A 120 -5.45 1.09 17.77
N GLN A 121 -6.14 2.14 17.28
CA GLN A 121 -7.59 2.19 17.10
C GLN A 121 -8.03 1.94 15.66
N LEU A 122 -7.12 2.07 14.69
CA LEU A 122 -7.45 1.90 13.27
C LEU A 122 -7.79 0.45 12.98
N GLN A 123 -8.96 0.24 12.39
CA GLN A 123 -9.30 -1.04 11.77
C GLN A 123 -8.69 -1.13 10.38
N GLY A 124 -8.36 -2.34 9.94
CA GLY A 124 -7.85 -2.57 8.60
C GLY A 124 -8.86 -2.15 7.53
N SER A 125 -8.45 -1.33 6.59
CA SER A 125 -9.22 -1.01 5.38
C SER A 125 -9.09 -2.09 4.32
N ILE A 126 -10.07 -2.14 3.42
CA ILE A 126 -9.98 -2.91 2.18
C ILE A 126 -9.16 -2.11 1.17
N ILE A 127 -8.32 -2.79 0.40
CA ILE A 127 -7.57 -2.22 -0.73
C ILE A 127 -8.02 -2.94 -2.00
N ILE A 128 -8.34 -2.17 -3.05
CA ILE A 128 -8.66 -2.70 -4.39
C ILE A 128 -7.80 -2.01 -5.44
N ASP A 129 -7.06 -2.81 -6.19
CA ASP A 129 -6.34 -2.40 -7.39
C ASP A 129 -7.02 -3.01 -8.62
N GLY A 130 -7.82 -2.20 -9.31
CA GLY A 130 -8.60 -2.58 -10.47
C GLY A 130 -7.82 -2.49 -11.78
N GLY A 131 -6.71 -3.23 -11.89
CA GLY A 131 -5.91 -3.29 -13.11
C GLY A 131 -6.68 -3.87 -14.31
N SER A 132 -6.28 -3.50 -15.52
CA SER A 132 -7.03 -3.86 -16.74
C SER A 132 -6.98 -5.35 -17.10
N GLY A 133 -5.90 -6.04 -16.74
CA GLY A 133 -5.77 -7.50 -16.89
C GLY A 133 -6.20 -8.25 -15.63
N TYR A 134 -5.75 -7.75 -14.48
CA TYR A 134 -5.96 -8.38 -13.17
C TYR A 134 -6.35 -7.36 -12.12
N CYS A 135 -7.39 -7.70 -11.36
CA CYS A 135 -7.81 -7.03 -10.16
C CYS A 135 -7.13 -7.70 -8.96
N LYS A 136 -6.53 -6.90 -8.09
CA LYS A 136 -5.90 -7.36 -6.85
C LYS A 136 -6.65 -6.71 -5.69
N TYR A 137 -6.98 -7.48 -4.67
CA TYR A 137 -7.74 -6.96 -3.54
C TYR A 137 -7.33 -7.65 -2.24
N GLY A 138 -7.50 -6.96 -1.12
CA GLY A 138 -7.14 -7.50 0.17
C GLY A 138 -7.25 -6.50 1.30
N TRP A 139 -6.61 -6.85 2.41
CA TRP A 139 -6.58 -6.05 3.63
C TRP A 139 -5.31 -5.24 3.74
N SER A 140 -5.42 -3.98 4.17
CA SER A 140 -4.28 -3.10 4.46
C SER A 140 -3.35 -3.60 5.56
N THR A 141 -3.82 -4.52 6.40
CA THR A 141 -3.01 -5.18 7.44
C THR A 141 -2.08 -6.26 6.90
N ASN A 142 -2.22 -6.64 5.62
CA ASN A 142 -1.44 -7.70 5.00
C ASN A 142 -0.34 -7.10 4.12
N SER A 143 0.79 -7.79 4.02
CA SER A 143 1.90 -7.42 3.14
C SER A 143 1.64 -7.68 1.65
N GLY A 144 0.53 -8.35 1.31
CA GLY A 144 0.16 -8.69 -0.06
C GLY A 144 -1.34 -8.85 -0.24
N PRO A 145 -1.81 -8.98 -1.50
CA PRO A 145 -3.23 -9.09 -1.79
C PRO A 145 -3.80 -10.39 -1.21
N SER A 146 -5.05 -10.33 -0.73
CA SER A 146 -5.81 -11.51 -0.30
C SER A 146 -6.32 -12.32 -1.48
N GLY A 147 -6.48 -11.69 -2.64
CA GLY A 147 -6.90 -12.36 -3.87
C GLY A 147 -6.50 -11.59 -5.12
N ILE A 148 -6.38 -12.33 -6.22
CA ILE A 148 -6.12 -11.81 -7.56
C ILE A 148 -7.14 -12.45 -8.50
N SER A 149 -7.86 -11.62 -9.27
CA SER A 149 -8.88 -12.03 -10.23
C SER A 149 -8.56 -11.50 -11.62
N PRO A 150 -8.79 -12.25 -12.71
CA PRO A 150 -8.77 -11.69 -14.06
C PRO A 150 -9.88 -10.65 -14.25
N THR A 151 -9.52 -9.40 -14.55
CA THR A 151 -10.51 -8.31 -14.73
C THR A 151 -11.32 -8.52 -16.01
N PHE A 152 -10.69 -8.98 -17.09
CA PHE A 152 -11.40 -9.17 -18.36
C PHE A 152 -12.49 -10.24 -18.25
N LEU A 153 -12.19 -11.41 -17.67
CA LEU A 153 -13.15 -12.53 -17.62
C LEU A 153 -14.36 -12.25 -16.73
N GLU A 154 -14.21 -11.41 -15.71
CA GLU A 154 -15.27 -11.16 -14.73
C GLU A 154 -16.13 -9.93 -15.07
N PHE A 155 -15.65 -9.00 -15.91
CA PHE A 155 -16.28 -7.69 -16.11
C PHE A 155 -16.49 -7.30 -17.60
N ALA A 156 -16.32 -8.24 -18.53
CA ALA A 156 -16.26 -8.02 -19.99
C ALA A 156 -17.58 -7.71 -20.73
N ASN A 157 -18.74 -7.60 -20.08
CA ASN A 157 -19.94 -7.18 -20.82
C ASN A 157 -19.93 -5.65 -21.08
N ILE A 158 -19.18 -5.22 -22.10
CA ILE A 158 -18.93 -3.81 -22.47
C ILE A 158 -20.24 -3.06 -22.80
N GLU A 159 -21.28 -3.77 -23.24
CA GLU A 159 -22.60 -3.21 -23.56
C GLU A 159 -23.34 -2.69 -22.31
N SER A 160 -22.93 -3.14 -21.12
CA SER A 160 -23.54 -2.70 -19.87
C SER A 160 -23.09 -1.28 -19.48
N PRO A 161 -24.01 -0.43 -18.95
CA PRO A 161 -23.67 0.90 -18.44
C PRO A 161 -22.54 0.85 -17.42
N MET A 162 -21.65 1.86 -17.44
CA MET A 162 -20.45 1.92 -16.58
C MET A 162 -20.77 1.71 -15.09
N LYS A 163 -21.84 2.33 -14.57
CA LYS A 163 -22.25 2.16 -13.16
C LYS A 163 -22.59 0.71 -12.82
N SER A 164 -23.30 0.00 -13.69
CA SER A 164 -23.67 -1.40 -13.48
C SER A 164 -22.43 -2.29 -13.48
N ARG A 165 -21.48 -2.03 -14.41
CA ARG A 165 -20.19 -2.74 -14.44
C ARG A 165 -19.37 -2.51 -13.18
N LEU A 166 -19.25 -1.26 -12.74
CA LEU A 166 -18.55 -0.91 -11.49
C LEU A 166 -19.23 -1.53 -10.26
N ARG A 167 -20.56 -1.53 -10.20
CA ARG A 167 -21.31 -2.15 -9.10
C ARG A 167 -21.06 -3.65 -9.05
N HIS A 168 -21.12 -4.32 -10.20
CA HIS A 168 -20.79 -5.74 -10.30
C HIS A 168 -19.34 -6.00 -9.87
N PHE A 169 -18.39 -5.18 -10.35
CA PHE A 169 -16.99 -5.22 -9.96
C PHE A 169 -16.76 -5.19 -8.45
N PHE A 170 -17.24 -4.14 -7.79
CA PHE A 170 -17.05 -4.03 -6.35
C PHE A 170 -17.80 -5.11 -5.58
N LYS A 171 -19.03 -5.45 -6.00
CA LYS A 171 -19.80 -6.52 -5.35
C LYS A 171 -19.04 -7.85 -5.38
N THR A 172 -18.49 -8.23 -6.54
CA THR A 172 -17.70 -9.46 -6.67
C THR A 172 -16.51 -9.47 -5.73
N VAL A 173 -15.79 -8.35 -5.59
CA VAL A 173 -14.66 -8.25 -4.66
C VAL A 173 -15.10 -8.40 -3.20
N TYR A 174 -16.16 -7.69 -2.77
CA TYR A 174 -16.70 -7.80 -1.41
C TYR A 174 -17.21 -9.21 -1.08
N ASP A 175 -17.91 -9.85 -2.03
CA ASP A 175 -18.42 -11.22 -1.88
C ASP A 175 -17.24 -12.21 -1.71
N ARG A 176 -16.14 -12.04 -2.46
CA ARG A 176 -14.93 -12.88 -2.33
C ARG A 176 -14.19 -12.67 -1.01
N LEU A 177 -14.12 -11.43 -0.53
CA LEU A 177 -13.58 -11.12 0.79
C LEU A 177 -14.50 -11.59 1.92
N LYS A 178 -15.77 -11.92 1.62
CA LYS A 178 -16.81 -12.27 2.60
C LYS A 178 -17.06 -11.14 3.61
N VAL A 179 -17.01 -9.90 3.13
CA VAL A 179 -17.18 -8.68 3.94
C VAL A 179 -18.35 -7.85 3.41
N LYS A 180 -19.14 -7.27 4.32
CA LYS A 180 -20.19 -6.33 3.92
C LYS A 180 -19.57 -4.98 3.56
N PRO A 181 -19.96 -4.36 2.43
CA PRO A 181 -19.44 -3.04 2.04
C PRO A 181 -19.56 -1.98 3.13
N SER A 182 -20.66 -2.02 3.91
CA SER A 182 -20.93 -1.05 4.97
C SER A 182 -20.06 -1.13 6.22
N THR A 183 -19.17 -2.14 6.32
CA THR A 183 -18.41 -2.37 7.55
C THR A 183 -16.99 -1.82 7.52
N GLN A 184 -16.42 -1.55 6.33
CA GLN A 184 -15.00 -1.23 6.20
C GLN A 184 -14.75 -0.14 5.15
N PRO A 185 -13.84 0.82 5.42
CA PRO A 185 -13.43 1.80 4.43
C PRO A 185 -12.64 1.14 3.30
N LEU A 186 -12.64 1.78 2.13
CA LEU A 186 -11.99 1.29 0.92
C LEU A 186 -10.92 2.27 0.44
N VAL A 187 -9.73 1.75 0.14
CA VAL A 187 -8.73 2.42 -0.68
C VAL A 187 -8.75 1.78 -2.07
N ILE A 188 -8.88 2.58 -3.12
CA ILE A 188 -8.91 2.10 -4.50
C ILE A 188 -7.82 2.76 -5.34
N SER A 189 -7.07 1.95 -6.09
CA SER A 189 -6.14 2.49 -7.08
C SER A 189 -6.87 2.88 -8.36
N THR A 190 -6.65 4.09 -8.86
CA THR A 190 -7.14 4.54 -10.17
C THR A 190 -6.03 4.52 -11.20
N PRO A 191 -6.26 3.94 -12.40
CA PRO A 191 -5.29 3.98 -13.48
C PRO A 191 -5.17 5.39 -14.07
N ILE A 192 -3.99 5.71 -14.60
CA ILE A 192 -3.79 6.89 -15.44
C ILE A 192 -4.14 6.50 -16.87
N CYS A 193 -5.40 6.66 -17.23
CA CYS A 193 -5.91 6.28 -18.56
C CYS A 193 -5.71 7.36 -19.63
N HIS A 194 -5.34 8.57 -19.23
CA HIS A 194 -5.21 9.68 -20.15
C HIS A 194 -4.03 10.58 -19.76
N CYS A 195 -3.18 10.84 -20.75
CA CYS A 195 -2.01 11.72 -20.68
C CYS A 195 -2.39 13.18 -20.90
N ASP A 196 -3.29 13.45 -21.84
CA ASP A 196 -3.64 14.82 -22.22
C ASP A 196 -4.40 15.59 -21.12
N ASP A 197 -4.13 16.89 -21.06
CA ASP A 197 -4.79 17.82 -20.14
C ASP A 197 -5.89 18.66 -20.81
N THR A 198 -6.44 18.17 -21.92
CA THR A 198 -7.63 18.74 -22.56
C THR A 198 -8.84 18.72 -21.63
N GLN A 199 -9.79 19.63 -21.85
CA GLN A 199 -11.02 19.70 -21.04
C GLN A 199 -11.83 18.40 -21.12
N SER A 200 -11.93 17.77 -22.29
CA SER A 200 -12.65 16.50 -22.50
C SER A 200 -12.05 15.36 -21.68
N VAL A 201 -10.72 15.25 -21.64
CA VAL A 201 -10.01 14.22 -20.88
C VAL A 201 -10.10 14.46 -19.37
N LYS A 202 -10.04 15.72 -18.93
CA LYS A 202 -10.31 16.08 -17.53
C LYS A 202 -11.73 15.69 -17.12
N ALA A 203 -12.71 15.93 -17.98
CA ALA A 203 -14.10 15.55 -17.77
C ALA A 203 -14.26 14.02 -17.68
N ALA A 204 -13.63 13.24 -18.57
CA ALA A 204 -13.68 11.77 -18.53
C ALA A 204 -13.10 11.20 -17.22
N ARG A 205 -11.95 11.72 -16.75
CA ARG A 205 -11.36 11.36 -15.46
C ARG A 205 -12.29 11.65 -14.29
N ARG A 206 -12.94 12.82 -14.31
CA ARG A 206 -13.90 13.23 -13.30
C ARG A 206 -15.13 12.33 -13.31
N GLN A 207 -15.67 12.04 -14.48
CA GLN A 207 -16.84 11.17 -14.65
C GLN A 207 -16.59 9.75 -14.13
N LEU A 208 -15.43 9.17 -14.43
CA LEU A 208 -15.05 7.85 -13.89
C LEU A 208 -14.97 7.89 -12.36
N ARG A 209 -14.32 8.91 -11.80
CA ARG A 209 -14.17 9.06 -10.34
C ARG A 209 -15.53 9.23 -9.64
N GLU A 210 -16.39 10.10 -10.18
CA GLU A 210 -17.75 10.31 -9.67
C GLU A 210 -18.58 9.03 -9.76
N ALA A 211 -18.47 8.27 -10.85
CA ALA A 211 -19.16 6.98 -10.98
C ALA A 211 -18.67 5.95 -9.95
N ILE A 212 -17.36 5.87 -9.71
CA ILE A 212 -16.78 4.99 -8.68
C ILE A 212 -17.33 5.37 -7.30
N TYR A 213 -17.27 6.64 -6.93
CA TYR A 213 -17.77 7.11 -5.63
C TYR A 213 -19.26 6.88 -5.48
N GLN A 214 -20.06 7.22 -6.49
CA GLN A 214 -21.50 7.02 -6.44
C GLN A 214 -21.84 5.55 -6.22
N VAL A 215 -21.22 4.63 -6.97
CA VAL A 215 -21.49 3.20 -6.81
C VAL A 215 -21.10 2.69 -5.42
N LEU A 216 -19.94 3.08 -4.90
CA LEU A 216 -19.46 2.63 -3.60
C LEU A 216 -20.30 3.18 -2.44
N PHE A 217 -20.68 4.46 -2.49
CA PHE A 217 -21.57 5.05 -1.50
C PHE A 217 -23.00 4.51 -1.60
N ASP A 218 -23.51 4.22 -2.81
CA ASP A 218 -24.79 3.50 -2.98
C ASP A 218 -24.72 2.05 -2.43
N MET A 219 -23.53 1.49 -2.27
CA MET A 219 -23.28 0.21 -1.58
C MET A 219 -23.10 0.40 -0.07
N ASN A 220 -23.25 1.61 0.45
CA ASN A 220 -23.05 2.02 1.85
C ASN A 220 -21.61 1.90 2.36
N VAL A 221 -20.59 1.94 1.49
CA VAL A 221 -19.18 1.95 1.94
C VAL A 221 -18.92 3.20 2.80
N PRO A 222 -18.38 3.07 4.02
CA PRO A 222 -18.31 4.17 4.99
C PRO A 222 -17.37 5.30 4.58
N ALA A 223 -16.28 4.98 3.90
CA ALA A 223 -15.35 5.96 3.35
C ALA A 223 -14.58 5.37 2.17
N VAL A 224 -14.24 6.21 1.19
CA VAL A 224 -13.49 5.81 0.00
C VAL A 224 -12.33 6.77 -0.22
N CYS A 225 -11.13 6.23 -0.41
CA CYS A 225 -9.95 6.98 -0.83
C CYS A 225 -9.48 6.45 -2.19
N ALA A 226 -9.57 7.29 -3.24
CA ALA A 226 -9.07 6.94 -4.57
C ALA A 226 -7.69 7.57 -4.81
N ILE A 227 -6.70 6.76 -5.16
CA ILE A 227 -5.30 7.18 -5.33
C ILE A 227 -4.78 6.68 -6.68
N ASP A 228 -3.99 7.48 -7.40
CA ASP A 228 -3.37 7.05 -8.66
C ASP A 228 -2.42 5.86 -8.46
N GLN A 229 -2.53 4.84 -9.31
CA GLN A 229 -1.73 3.61 -9.22
C GLN A 229 -0.21 3.87 -9.21
N ALA A 230 0.25 4.87 -9.99
CA ALA A 230 1.66 5.21 -10.09
C ALA A 230 2.16 5.86 -8.79
N VAL A 231 1.32 6.66 -8.14
CA VAL A 231 1.62 7.26 -6.84
C VAL A 231 1.74 6.18 -5.77
N LEU A 232 0.82 5.20 -5.76
CA LEU A 232 0.91 4.05 -4.85
C LEU A 232 2.18 3.22 -5.08
N ALA A 233 2.57 2.99 -6.33
CA ALA A 233 3.79 2.26 -6.66
C ALA A 233 5.05 2.98 -6.14
N LEU A 234 5.10 4.31 -6.26
CA LEU A 234 6.20 5.11 -5.74
C LEU A 234 6.28 5.04 -4.20
N TYR A 235 5.14 5.01 -3.53
CA TYR A 235 5.07 4.87 -2.06
C TYR A 235 5.47 3.48 -1.58
N ALA A 236 5.12 2.43 -2.33
CA ALA A 236 5.63 1.09 -2.07
C ALA A 236 7.17 1.04 -2.16
N ALA A 237 7.77 1.87 -3.02
CA ALA A 237 9.21 2.06 -3.11
C ALA A 237 9.79 3.06 -2.08
N GLN A 238 8.98 3.55 -1.14
CA GLN A 238 9.36 4.51 -0.10
C GLN A 238 9.91 5.84 -0.65
N GLN A 239 9.42 6.27 -1.82
CA GLN A 239 9.80 7.52 -2.46
C GLN A 239 8.59 8.46 -2.58
N THR A 240 8.82 9.77 -2.57
CA THR A 240 7.78 10.78 -2.89
C THR A 240 7.95 11.41 -4.27
N SER A 241 9.13 11.30 -4.87
CA SER A 241 9.48 11.89 -6.16
C SER A 241 10.21 10.88 -7.03
N GLY A 242 9.98 10.92 -8.34
CA GLY A 242 10.60 10.01 -9.30
C GLY A 242 9.78 9.86 -10.57
N ILE A 243 10.25 9.01 -11.48
CA ILE A 243 9.52 8.64 -12.70
C ILE A 243 9.09 7.19 -12.53
N VAL A 244 7.78 6.94 -12.58
CA VAL A 244 7.24 5.59 -12.49
C VAL A 244 7.02 5.06 -13.89
N VAL A 245 7.70 3.97 -14.23
CA VAL A 245 7.47 3.19 -15.45
C VAL A 245 6.66 1.96 -15.05
N ASN A 246 5.38 1.93 -15.44
CA ASN A 246 4.47 0.84 -15.12
C ASN A 246 4.05 0.13 -16.41
N ILE A 247 4.58 -1.07 -16.63
CA ILE A 247 4.25 -1.95 -17.76
C ILE A 247 3.08 -2.84 -17.36
N GLY A 248 1.87 -2.38 -17.67
CA GLY A 248 0.62 -3.05 -17.32
C GLY A 248 0.19 -4.10 -18.35
N PHE A 249 -1.07 -4.53 -18.24
CA PHE A 249 -1.61 -5.55 -19.14
C PHE A 249 -1.86 -5.03 -20.56
N HIS A 250 -2.48 -3.85 -20.70
CA HIS A 250 -2.74 -3.23 -22.02
C HIS A 250 -1.84 -2.04 -22.34
N VAL A 251 -1.31 -1.37 -21.32
CA VAL A 251 -0.64 -0.08 -21.48
C VAL A 251 0.62 -0.04 -20.62
N THR A 252 1.66 0.58 -21.16
CA THR A 252 2.82 1.04 -20.40
C THR A 252 2.66 2.53 -20.13
N SER A 253 2.71 2.92 -18.86
CA SER A 253 2.62 4.32 -18.45
C SER A 253 3.93 4.81 -17.84
N ILE A 254 4.43 5.95 -18.32
CA ILE A 254 5.58 6.66 -17.75
C ILE A 254 5.05 7.93 -17.09
N VAL A 255 5.22 8.01 -15.78
CA VAL A 255 4.54 9.01 -14.95
C VAL A 255 5.56 9.73 -14.08
N PRO A 256 5.94 10.98 -14.40
CA PRO A 256 6.74 11.80 -13.52
C PRO A 256 5.90 12.27 -12.32
N ILE A 257 6.46 12.09 -11.13
CA ILE A 257 5.84 12.46 -9.85
C ILE A 257 6.87 13.29 -9.08
N LEU A 258 6.43 14.44 -8.58
CA LEU A 258 7.25 15.30 -7.72
C LEU A 258 6.49 15.52 -6.42
N CYS A 259 7.07 15.11 -5.30
CA CYS A 259 6.51 15.31 -3.97
C CYS A 259 5.06 14.80 -3.86
N GLY A 260 4.77 13.62 -4.39
CA GLY A 260 3.44 12.99 -4.40
C GLY A 260 2.47 13.55 -5.44
N LYS A 261 2.85 14.59 -6.19
CA LYS A 261 2.05 15.19 -7.24
C LYS A 261 2.44 14.67 -8.62
N VAL A 262 1.47 14.13 -9.34
CA VAL A 262 1.65 13.76 -10.75
C VAL A 262 1.89 15.00 -11.61
N MET A 263 3.02 15.05 -12.30
CA MET A 263 3.48 16.20 -13.09
C MET A 263 2.95 16.17 -14.52
N ARG A 264 1.63 16.33 -14.67
CA ARG A 264 0.94 16.26 -15.97
C ARG A 264 1.46 17.26 -17.01
N ASN A 265 1.91 18.43 -16.55
CA ASN A 265 2.50 19.48 -17.38
C ASN A 265 3.92 19.16 -17.88
N VAL A 266 4.64 18.25 -17.22
CA VAL A 266 5.96 17.78 -17.67
C VAL A 266 5.81 16.73 -18.77
N GLY A 267 4.69 16.00 -18.76
CA GLY A 267 4.34 14.98 -19.75
C GLY A 267 4.11 13.63 -19.08
N ILE A 268 3.04 12.95 -19.49
CA ILE A 268 2.79 11.55 -19.15
C ILE A 268 2.79 10.80 -20.47
N GLU A 269 3.58 9.74 -20.57
CA GLU A 269 3.56 8.89 -21.76
C GLU A 269 2.71 7.65 -21.50
N LEU A 270 1.81 7.36 -22.44
CA LEU A 270 1.01 6.15 -22.47
C LEU A 270 1.28 5.44 -23.79
N VAL A 271 1.96 4.30 -23.69
CA VAL A 271 2.26 3.47 -24.85
C VAL A 271 1.31 2.28 -24.83
N GLY A 272 0.64 2.02 -25.96
CA GLY A 272 -0.25 0.85 -26.16
C GLY A 272 0.46 -0.51 -26.19
N GLN A 273 1.64 -0.59 -25.58
CA GLN A 273 2.46 -1.77 -25.42
C GLN A 273 2.34 -2.26 -23.99
N GLY A 274 1.86 -3.48 -23.80
CA GLY A 274 1.70 -4.09 -22.48
C GLY A 274 1.76 -5.61 -22.57
N ALA A 275 1.47 -6.29 -21.46
CA ALA A 275 1.56 -7.74 -21.38
C ALA A 275 0.73 -8.48 -22.44
N LEU A 276 -0.41 -7.93 -22.87
CA LEU A 276 -1.24 -8.52 -23.93
C LEU A 276 -0.51 -8.52 -25.28
N ARG A 277 0.10 -7.40 -25.67
CA ARG A 277 0.83 -7.28 -26.94
C ARG A 277 2.07 -8.18 -26.95
N LEU A 278 2.79 -8.26 -25.82
CA LEU A 278 3.89 -9.23 -25.66
C LEU A 278 3.41 -10.68 -25.83
N THR A 279 2.25 -11.02 -25.26
CA THR A 279 1.69 -12.38 -25.39
C THR A 279 1.26 -12.66 -26.84
N GLY A 280 0.67 -11.67 -27.53
CA GLY A 280 0.33 -11.77 -28.94
C GLY A 280 1.57 -11.95 -29.84
N PHE A 281 2.62 -11.18 -29.58
CA PHE A 281 3.86 -11.26 -30.35
C PHE A 281 4.60 -12.59 -30.13
N LEU A 282 4.66 -13.10 -28.90
CA LEU A 282 5.18 -14.46 -28.67
C LEU A 282 4.37 -15.51 -29.44
N SER A 283 3.05 -15.37 -29.48
CA SER A 283 2.18 -16.23 -30.27
C SER A 283 2.52 -16.18 -31.77
N GLU A 284 2.80 -14.99 -32.32
CA GLU A 284 3.23 -14.82 -33.72
C GLU A 284 4.59 -15.49 -33.98
N LEU A 285 5.57 -15.30 -33.09
CA LEU A 285 6.88 -15.96 -33.19
C LEU A 285 6.78 -17.49 -33.13
N MET A 286 5.98 -18.01 -32.20
CA MET A 286 5.74 -19.45 -32.06
C MET A 286 5.12 -20.05 -33.33
N HIS A 287 4.11 -19.39 -33.91
CA HIS A 287 3.54 -19.83 -35.19
C HIS A 287 4.55 -19.77 -36.33
N GLY A 288 5.37 -18.72 -36.40
CA GLY A 288 6.43 -18.57 -37.41
C GLY A 288 7.47 -19.69 -37.37
N ASN A 289 7.72 -20.25 -36.18
CA ASN A 289 8.65 -21.37 -35.98
C ASN A 289 7.96 -22.75 -35.93
N GLY A 290 6.69 -22.84 -36.31
CA GLY A 290 5.95 -24.11 -36.39
C GLY A 290 5.58 -24.72 -35.03
N ILE A 291 5.57 -23.93 -33.96
CA ILE A 291 5.20 -24.37 -32.61
C ILE A 291 3.68 -24.20 -32.44
N GLU A 292 2.94 -25.29 -32.59
CA GLU A 292 1.49 -25.30 -32.38
C GLU A 292 1.13 -25.26 -30.89
N PHE A 293 0.15 -24.42 -30.52
CA PHE A 293 -0.37 -24.33 -29.16
C PHE A 293 -1.91 -24.22 -29.16
N GLY A 294 -2.55 -24.83 -28.16
CA GLY A 294 -4.01 -24.93 -28.12
C GLY A 294 -4.74 -23.71 -27.54
N SER A 295 -4.06 -22.79 -26.85
CA SER A 295 -4.70 -21.61 -26.25
C SER A 295 -3.74 -20.47 -25.94
N MET A 296 -4.25 -19.23 -25.95
CA MET A 296 -3.51 -18.04 -25.52
C MET A 296 -3.10 -18.08 -24.04
N TYR A 297 -3.79 -18.87 -23.22
CA TYR A 297 -3.37 -19.13 -21.84
C TYR A 297 -2.00 -19.83 -21.80
N THR A 298 -1.77 -20.78 -22.70
CA THR A 298 -0.48 -21.49 -22.84
C THR A 298 0.64 -20.51 -23.17
N VAL A 299 0.43 -19.66 -24.18
CA VAL A 299 1.39 -18.63 -24.59
C VAL A 299 1.70 -17.66 -23.45
N LYS A 300 0.68 -17.25 -22.69
CA LYS A 300 0.88 -16.41 -21.50
C LYS A 300 1.77 -17.08 -20.46
N VAL A 301 1.54 -18.36 -20.16
CA VAL A 301 2.35 -19.12 -19.19
C VAL A 301 3.79 -19.24 -19.69
N LEU A 302 3.99 -19.56 -20.97
CA LEU A 302 5.32 -19.61 -21.58
C LEU A 302 6.03 -18.27 -21.51
N LYS A 303 5.34 -17.17 -21.82
CA LYS A 303 5.87 -15.81 -21.68
C LYS A 303 6.31 -15.54 -20.24
N GLU A 304 5.46 -15.83 -19.25
CA GLU A 304 5.74 -15.54 -17.84
C GLU A 304 6.84 -16.42 -17.22
N LYS A 305 7.17 -17.56 -17.84
CA LYS A 305 8.12 -18.54 -17.29
C LYS A 305 9.42 -18.68 -18.08
N LEU A 306 9.38 -18.47 -19.39
CA LEU A 306 10.53 -18.68 -20.28
C LEU A 306 11.09 -17.39 -20.86
N CYS A 307 10.27 -16.35 -21.05
CA CYS A 307 10.75 -15.10 -21.65
C CYS A 307 11.52 -14.23 -20.65
N TYR A 308 12.42 -13.41 -21.16
CA TYR A 308 13.26 -12.49 -20.40
C TYR A 308 13.69 -11.30 -21.28
N VAL A 309 14.28 -10.27 -20.68
CA VAL A 309 14.87 -9.14 -21.41
C VAL A 309 16.36 -9.42 -21.56
N ALA A 310 16.87 -9.39 -22.80
CA ALA A 310 18.30 -9.46 -23.05
C ALA A 310 18.97 -8.13 -22.67
N GLU A 311 20.15 -8.20 -22.05
CA GLU A 311 20.94 -6.99 -21.78
C GLU A 311 21.54 -6.41 -23.07
N ASP A 312 22.04 -7.27 -23.96
CA ASP A 312 22.46 -6.94 -25.32
C ASP A 312 21.78 -7.91 -26.30
N TYR A 313 20.81 -7.39 -27.04
CA TYR A 313 20.03 -8.16 -28.01
C TYR A 313 20.91 -8.84 -29.08
N HIS A 314 21.91 -8.15 -29.61
CA HIS A 314 22.74 -8.67 -30.68
C HIS A 314 23.70 -9.75 -30.20
N ALA A 315 24.25 -9.59 -29.00
CA ALA A 315 25.06 -10.63 -28.38
C ALA A 315 24.21 -11.88 -28.06
N GLU A 316 22.96 -11.69 -27.63
CA GLU A 316 22.06 -12.80 -27.26
C GLU A 316 21.70 -13.70 -28.45
N LEU A 317 21.60 -13.15 -29.67
CA LEU A 317 21.36 -13.91 -30.91
C LEU A 317 22.40 -15.01 -31.20
N SER A 318 23.59 -14.91 -30.61
CA SER A 318 24.68 -15.88 -30.80
C SER A 318 24.71 -16.99 -29.76
N LYS A 319 23.86 -16.92 -28.72
CA LYS A 319 23.86 -17.87 -27.60
C LYS A 319 22.83 -18.98 -27.83
N ASN A 320 23.09 -20.15 -27.24
CA ASN A 320 22.05 -21.15 -27.11
C ASN A 320 21.10 -20.76 -25.97
N THR A 321 19.92 -20.26 -26.35
CA THR A 321 18.88 -19.82 -25.41
C THR A 321 17.75 -20.83 -25.28
N GLU A 322 17.91 -22.08 -25.70
CA GLU A 322 16.86 -23.07 -25.63
C GLU A 322 16.40 -23.34 -24.19
N ALA A 323 15.09 -23.35 -23.96
CA ALA A 323 14.48 -23.82 -22.73
C ALA A 323 13.09 -24.40 -22.98
N SER A 324 12.77 -25.47 -22.27
CA SER A 324 11.48 -26.15 -22.38
C SER A 324 10.63 -26.00 -21.12
N LEU A 325 9.31 -25.96 -21.31
CA LEU A 325 8.34 -25.96 -20.21
C LEU A 325 7.16 -26.86 -20.56
N SER A 326 6.73 -27.68 -19.60
CA SER A 326 5.47 -28.42 -19.69
C SER A 326 4.32 -27.52 -19.29
N VAL A 327 3.34 -27.34 -20.17
CA VAL A 327 2.12 -26.57 -19.90
C VAL A 327 0.91 -27.37 -20.35
N GLY A 328 0.03 -27.73 -19.41
CA GLY A 328 -1.04 -28.69 -19.66
C GLY A 328 -0.46 -30.05 -20.06
N ASN A 329 -0.85 -30.54 -21.24
CA ASN A 329 -0.40 -31.84 -21.76
C ASN A 329 0.74 -31.74 -22.78
N GLY A 330 1.25 -30.53 -23.07
CA GLY A 330 2.30 -30.30 -24.07
C GLY A 330 3.61 -29.84 -23.44
N VAL A 331 4.73 -30.22 -24.06
CA VAL A 331 6.06 -29.67 -23.77
C VAL A 331 6.41 -28.70 -24.90
N PHE A 332 6.70 -27.46 -24.53
CA PHE A 332 7.05 -26.39 -25.47
C PHE A 332 8.49 -26.01 -25.28
N THR A 333 9.24 -25.96 -26.38
CA THR A 333 10.64 -25.54 -26.40
C THR A 333 10.73 -24.21 -27.12
N LEU A 334 11.27 -23.19 -26.44
CA LEU A 334 11.52 -21.86 -27.01
C LEU A 334 13.03 -21.60 -27.02
N SER A 335 13.49 -20.86 -28.02
CA SER A 335 14.88 -20.44 -28.20
C SER A 335 14.97 -18.92 -28.23
N HIS A 336 15.07 -18.30 -29.40
CA HIS A 336 15.19 -16.86 -29.57
C HIS A 336 13.90 -16.11 -29.18
N GLU A 337 12.74 -16.76 -29.28
CA GLU A 337 11.45 -16.18 -28.92
C GLU A 337 11.44 -15.67 -27.48
N ARG A 338 12.22 -16.30 -26.60
CA ARG A 338 12.31 -15.97 -25.18
C ARG A 338 12.75 -14.53 -24.94
N PHE A 339 13.73 -14.02 -25.68
CA PHE A 339 14.19 -12.65 -25.51
C PHE A 339 13.63 -11.70 -26.57
N GLN A 340 13.40 -12.19 -27.79
CA GLN A 340 12.76 -11.41 -28.86
C GLN A 340 11.38 -10.91 -28.45
N THR A 341 10.63 -11.69 -27.68
CA THR A 341 9.30 -11.27 -27.19
C THR A 341 9.36 -9.96 -26.41
N ALA A 342 10.35 -9.79 -25.54
CA ALA A 342 10.45 -8.59 -24.69
C ALA A 342 11.11 -7.41 -25.44
N GLU A 343 11.86 -7.68 -26.51
CA GLU A 343 12.54 -6.66 -27.30
C GLU A 343 11.59 -5.62 -27.89
N ILE A 344 10.32 -5.98 -28.15
CA ILE A 344 9.33 -5.02 -28.69
C ILE A 344 9.01 -3.86 -27.74
N LEU A 345 9.39 -3.97 -26.45
CA LEU A 345 9.32 -2.84 -25.51
C LEU A 345 10.37 -1.77 -25.81
N PHE A 346 11.47 -2.15 -26.44
CA PHE A 346 12.61 -1.29 -26.78
C PHE A 346 12.65 -0.97 -28.29
N GLN A 347 12.19 -1.92 -29.12
CA GLN A 347 12.13 -1.84 -30.57
C GLN A 347 10.73 -2.22 -31.09
N PRO A 348 9.72 -1.34 -30.95
CA PRO A 348 8.33 -1.64 -31.31
C PRO A 348 8.14 -2.10 -32.77
N GLN A 349 9.01 -1.64 -33.68
CA GLN A 349 9.01 -1.99 -35.10
C GLN A 349 9.16 -3.48 -35.40
N LEU A 350 9.70 -4.27 -34.45
CA LEU A 350 9.83 -5.72 -34.62
C LEU A 350 8.48 -6.45 -34.64
N SER A 351 7.42 -5.80 -34.13
CA SER A 351 6.07 -6.39 -34.07
C SER A 351 5.14 -5.97 -35.22
N GLY A 352 5.65 -5.24 -36.22
CA GLY A 352 4.87 -4.70 -37.33
C GLY A 352 4.29 -3.32 -37.05
#